data_AF-A0A6M1TMP3-F1
#
_entry.id   AF-A0A6M1TMP3-F1
#
_cell.length_a   1.000
_cell.length_b   1.000
_cell.length_c   1.000
_cell.angle_alpha   90.00
_cell.angle_beta   90.00
_cell.angle_gamma   90.00
#
_symmetry.space_group_name_H-M   'P 1'
#
loop_
_entity.id
_entity.type
_entity.pdbx_description
1 polymer ?
#
loop_
_entity_poly.entity_id
_entity_poly.type
_entity_poly.pdbx_seq_one_letter_code
_entity_poly.pdbx_strand_id
1 'polypeptide(L)'
;MSSPRLHLAHSGQPSQASAQTGCSNEFRVIQGGRRRRRSDAEVMKADLAILWQRFVQNVFGYGPGARTDTAIEFGCTLQTACNWHDGVVGPMGHAVAHASQAFPDEYDAVFRPDRQRRAA
;
A
#
# COMPACT_ATOMS: atom_id res chain seq x y z
N MET A 1 14.69 -31.73 55.07
CA MET A 1 14.30 -30.56 54.23
C MET A 1 13.53 -31.10 53.04
N SER A 2 12.20 -30.99 53.10
CA SER A 2 11.27 -31.61 52.13
C SER A 2 11.13 -30.74 50.87
N SER A 3 11.35 -31.35 49.70
CA SER A 3 11.07 -30.71 48.42
C SER A 3 9.57 -30.81 48.09
N PRO A 4 8.91 -29.72 47.65
CA PRO A 4 7.53 -29.80 47.18
C PRO A 4 7.49 -30.29 45.73
N ARG A 5 6.78 -31.40 45.49
CA ARG A 5 6.35 -31.84 44.15
C ARG A 5 5.21 -30.94 43.68
N LEU A 6 5.44 -30.11 42.68
CA LEU A 6 4.39 -29.38 41.97
C LEU A 6 3.65 -30.36 41.05
N HIS A 7 2.44 -30.75 41.43
CA HIS A 7 1.50 -31.41 40.53
C HIS A 7 0.87 -30.36 39.61
N LEU A 8 1.30 -30.35 38.36
CA LEU A 8 0.69 -29.56 37.29
C LEU A 8 -0.61 -30.28 36.86
N ALA A 9 -1.75 -29.81 37.37
CA ALA A 9 -3.06 -30.30 36.95
C ALA A 9 -3.39 -29.73 35.56
N HIS A 10 -3.30 -30.58 34.53
CA HIS A 10 -3.80 -30.24 33.19
C HIS A 10 -5.33 -30.33 33.19
N SER A 11 -5.98 -29.17 33.17
CA SER A 11 -7.39 -29.03 32.81
C SER A 11 -7.55 -29.38 31.33
N GLY A 12 -7.86 -30.64 31.04
CA GLY A 12 -8.35 -31.08 29.75
C GLY A 12 -9.83 -30.76 29.61
N GLN A 13 -10.17 -29.52 29.21
CA GLN A 13 -11.49 -29.25 28.62
C GLN A 13 -11.41 -29.56 27.12
N PRO A 14 -12.10 -30.59 26.61
CA PRO A 14 -12.37 -30.66 25.18
C PRO A 14 -13.36 -29.55 24.83
N SER A 15 -12.88 -28.54 24.12
CA SER A 15 -13.76 -27.55 23.48
C SER A 15 -14.68 -28.30 22.52
N GLN A 16 -15.98 -28.16 22.73
CA GLN A 16 -17.01 -28.81 21.94
C GLN A 16 -16.83 -28.43 20.46
N ALA A 17 -16.75 -29.45 19.61
CA ALA A 17 -16.75 -29.30 18.17
C ALA A 17 -18.02 -28.55 17.75
N SER A 18 -17.86 -27.28 17.35
CA SER A 18 -18.89 -26.59 16.60
C SER A 18 -19.08 -27.34 15.28
N ALA A 19 -20.30 -27.83 15.06
CA ALA A 19 -20.72 -28.43 13.82
C ALA A 19 -20.46 -27.43 12.68
N GLN A 20 -19.40 -27.67 11.92
CA GLN A 20 -19.19 -27.00 10.65
C GLN A 20 -20.18 -27.61 9.66
N THR A 21 -21.28 -26.89 9.43
CA THR A 21 -22.16 -27.10 8.30
C THR A 21 -21.32 -26.91 7.03
N GLY A 22 -20.89 -28.01 6.43
CA GLY A 22 -20.19 -28.03 5.16
C GLY A 22 -21.11 -27.54 4.05
N CYS A 23 -21.04 -26.25 3.74
CA CYS A 23 -21.54 -25.75 2.47
C CYS A 23 -20.55 -26.18 1.39
N SER A 24 -20.96 -27.18 0.61
CA SER A 24 -20.27 -27.64 -0.59
C SER A 24 -20.01 -26.43 -1.51
N ASN A 25 -18.75 -26.00 -1.62
CA ASN A 25 -18.36 -25.03 -2.63
C ASN A 25 -18.25 -25.77 -3.96
N GLU A 26 -19.39 -25.99 -4.63
CA GLU A 26 -19.40 -26.30 -6.04
C GLU A 26 -18.72 -25.14 -6.78
N PHE A 27 -17.45 -25.34 -7.12
CA PHE A 27 -16.67 -24.42 -7.92
C PHE A 27 -17.19 -24.46 -9.37
N ARG A 28 -18.35 -23.83 -9.62
CA ARG A 28 -18.76 -23.51 -10.98
C ARG A 28 -17.88 -22.38 -11.48
N VAL A 29 -16.94 -22.73 -12.34
CA VAL A 29 -16.23 -21.80 -13.20
C VAL A 29 -17.27 -21.11 -14.09
N ILE A 30 -17.77 -19.95 -13.66
CA ILE A 30 -18.50 -19.03 -14.53
C ILE A 30 -17.46 -18.33 -15.40
N GLN A 31 -17.13 -18.95 -16.54
CA GLN A 31 -16.48 -18.26 -17.66
C GLN A 31 -17.45 -17.19 -18.18
N GLY A 32 -17.36 -15.99 -17.62
CA GLY A 32 -18.28 -14.90 -17.95
C GLY A 32 -17.91 -13.57 -17.29
N GLY A 33 -16.63 -13.26 -17.17
CA GLY A 33 -16.16 -12.02 -16.56
C GLY A 33 -16.24 -10.85 -17.54
N ARG A 34 -17.39 -10.17 -17.59
CA ARG A 34 -17.54 -8.83 -18.19
C ARG A 34 -16.30 -7.99 -17.84
N ARG A 35 -15.57 -7.48 -18.83
CA ARG A 35 -14.61 -6.38 -18.62
C ARG A 35 -15.39 -5.26 -17.92
N ARG A 36 -15.26 -5.16 -16.59
CA ARG A 36 -15.79 -4.01 -15.85
C ARG A 36 -15.10 -2.80 -16.45
N ARG A 37 -15.86 -1.93 -17.13
CA ARG A 37 -15.39 -0.58 -17.46
C ARG A 37 -14.95 0.01 -16.12
N ARG A 38 -13.64 0.26 -15.96
CA ARG A 38 -13.13 0.98 -14.80
C ARG A 38 -13.87 2.30 -14.75
N SER A 39 -14.32 2.67 -13.57
CA SER A 39 -14.92 3.99 -13.38
C SER A 39 -13.83 5.05 -13.63
N ASP A 40 -14.23 6.24 -14.10
CA ASP A 40 -13.28 7.35 -14.32
C ASP A 40 -12.48 7.66 -13.04
N ALA A 41 -13.07 7.46 -11.86
CA ALA A 41 -12.37 7.60 -10.58
C ALA A 41 -11.24 6.58 -10.37
N GLU A 42 -11.39 5.34 -10.82
CA GLU A 42 -10.33 4.34 -10.77
C GLU A 42 -9.21 4.63 -11.78
N VAL A 43 -9.56 5.20 -12.93
CA VAL A 43 -8.60 5.66 -13.93
C VAL A 43 -7.77 6.83 -13.36
N MET A 44 -8.44 7.84 -12.79
CA MET A 44 -7.75 8.96 -12.14
C MET A 44 -6.85 8.53 -10.98
N LYS A 45 -7.26 7.54 -10.18
CA LYS A 45 -6.41 6.98 -9.11
C LYS A 45 -5.18 6.26 -9.66
N ALA A 46 -5.33 5.51 -10.75
CA ALA A 46 -4.21 4.86 -11.41
C ALA A 46 -3.22 5.88 -11.99
N ASP A 47 -3.74 6.94 -12.62
CA ASP A 47 -2.91 8.03 -13.14
C ASP A 47 -2.15 8.74 -12.01
N LEU A 48 -2.82 9.00 -10.88
CA LEU A 48 -2.18 9.60 -9.71
C LEU A 48 -1.07 8.71 -9.13
N ALA A 49 -1.28 7.40 -9.05
CA ALA A 49 -0.26 6.46 -8.57
C ALA A 49 0.97 6.45 -9.48
N ILE A 50 0.78 6.48 -10.80
CA ILE A 50 1.88 6.53 -11.78
C ILE A 50 2.64 7.86 -11.71
N LEU A 51 1.91 8.98 -11.62
CA LEU A 51 2.56 10.29 -11.48
C LEU A 51 3.34 10.36 -10.17
N TRP A 52 2.77 9.90 -9.07
CA TRP A 52 3.47 9.89 -7.80
C TRP A 52 4.69 8.99 -7.78
N GLN A 53 4.59 7.80 -8.39
CA GLN A 53 5.74 6.91 -8.58
C GLN A 53 6.90 7.64 -9.27
N ARG A 54 6.62 8.35 -10.37
CA ARG A 54 7.63 9.13 -11.09
C ARG A 54 8.22 10.22 -10.21
N PHE A 55 7.38 10.93 -9.46
CA PHE A 55 7.83 11.94 -8.52
C PHE A 55 8.81 11.38 -7.47
N VAL A 56 8.43 10.31 -6.75
CA VAL A 56 9.31 9.75 -5.70
C VAL A 56 10.58 9.13 -6.29
N GLN A 57 10.53 8.57 -7.50
CA GLN A 57 11.73 8.07 -8.19
C GLN A 57 12.64 9.19 -8.67
N ASN A 58 12.10 10.34 -9.06
CA ASN A 58 12.91 11.51 -9.42
C ASN A 58 13.62 12.12 -8.20
N VAL A 59 12.95 12.16 -7.06
CA VAL A 59 13.50 12.77 -5.83
C VAL A 59 14.48 11.85 -5.11
N PHE A 60 14.12 10.57 -4.91
CA PHE A 60 14.90 9.64 -4.08
C PHE A 60 15.69 8.60 -4.88
N GLY A 61 15.45 8.50 -6.19
CA GLY A 61 16.06 7.48 -7.03
C GLY A 61 15.42 6.10 -6.88
N TYR A 62 16.21 5.06 -7.19
CA TYR A 62 15.75 3.67 -7.24
C TYR A 62 16.44 2.79 -6.19
N GLY A 63 15.77 1.72 -5.77
CA GLY A 63 16.33 0.67 -4.92
C GLY A 63 15.83 0.70 -3.47
N PRO A 64 16.34 -0.22 -2.61
CA PRO A 64 15.85 -0.38 -1.24
C PRO A 64 16.14 0.82 -0.33
N GLY A 65 17.30 1.49 -0.53
CA GLY A 65 17.67 2.71 0.19
C GLY A 65 16.68 3.84 -0.05
N ALA A 66 16.39 4.13 -1.33
CA ALA A 66 15.44 5.16 -1.75
C ALA A 66 14.05 5.01 -1.11
N ARG A 67 13.58 3.76 -0.94
CA ARG A 67 12.29 3.46 -0.30
C ARG A 67 12.30 3.78 1.20
N THR A 68 13.44 3.57 1.85
CA THR A 68 13.63 3.89 3.27
C THR A 68 13.69 5.41 3.45
N ASP A 69 14.44 6.10 2.60
CA ASP A 69 14.54 7.56 2.60
C ASP A 69 13.17 8.21 2.35
N THR A 70 12.40 7.66 1.40
CA THR A 70 11.01 8.09 1.15
C THR A 70 10.12 7.91 2.39
N ALA A 71 10.25 6.78 3.10
CA ALA A 71 9.46 6.51 4.29
C ALA A 71 9.77 7.50 5.42
N ILE A 72 11.06 7.82 5.60
CA ILE A 72 11.54 8.80 6.59
C ILE A 72 11.02 10.20 6.23
N GLU A 73 11.24 10.64 4.99
CA GLU A 73 10.89 11.98 4.53
C GLU A 73 9.39 12.27 4.65
N PHE A 74 8.54 11.30 4.28
CA PHE A 74 7.09 11.46 4.33
C PHE A 74 6.46 11.00 5.65
N GLY A 75 7.26 10.53 6.62
CA GLY A 75 6.76 10.02 7.90
C GLY A 75 5.75 8.87 7.75
N CYS A 76 5.95 8.00 6.77
CA CYS A 76 5.05 6.89 6.45
C CYS A 76 5.70 5.52 6.70
N THR A 77 4.92 4.44 6.58
CA THR A 77 5.48 3.09 6.73
C THR A 77 6.33 2.71 5.53
N LEU A 78 7.38 1.88 5.73
CA LEU A 78 8.20 1.38 4.62
C LEU A 78 7.35 0.67 3.55
N GLN A 79 6.30 -0.07 3.94
CA GLN A 79 5.38 -0.69 2.98
C GLN A 79 4.66 0.35 2.11
N THR A 80 4.23 1.47 2.70
CA THR A 80 3.60 2.57 1.94
C THR A 80 4.59 3.16 0.94
N ALA A 81 5.82 3.43 1.37
CA ALA A 81 6.88 3.91 0.49
C ALA A 81 7.17 2.91 -0.65
N CYS A 82 7.24 1.61 -0.36
CA CYS A 82 7.34 0.58 -1.38
C CYS A 82 6.20 0.66 -2.39
N ASN A 83 4.95 0.73 -1.91
CA ASN A 83 3.77 0.79 -2.78
C ASN A 83 3.77 2.05 -3.67
N TRP A 84 4.31 3.17 -3.18
CA TRP A 84 4.50 4.39 -3.99
C TRP A 84 5.57 4.19 -5.07
N HIS A 85 6.72 3.63 -4.71
CA HIS A 85 7.78 3.30 -5.66
C HIS A 85 7.37 2.26 -6.70
N ASP A 86 6.42 1.39 -6.37
CA ASP A 86 5.86 0.38 -7.27
C ASP A 86 4.63 0.87 -8.04
N GLY A 87 4.16 2.10 -7.78
CA GLY A 87 2.96 2.66 -8.43
C GLY A 87 1.66 1.93 -8.10
N VAL A 88 1.63 1.21 -6.97
CA VAL A 88 0.46 0.42 -6.53
C VAL A 88 -0.62 1.31 -5.92
N VAL A 89 -0.22 2.35 -5.18
CA VAL A 89 -1.14 3.31 -4.56
C VAL A 89 -0.65 4.74 -4.77
N GLY A 90 -1.59 5.68 -4.87
CA GLY A 90 -1.29 7.11 -4.86
C GLY A 90 -1.15 7.66 -3.44
N PRO A 91 -0.55 8.84 -3.30
CA PRO A 91 -0.48 9.58 -2.05
C PRO A 91 -1.84 10.19 -1.71
N MET A 92 -2.03 10.57 -0.45
CA MET A 92 -3.23 11.29 -0.02
C MET A 92 -2.89 12.35 1.03
N GLY A 93 -3.67 13.42 1.05
CA GLY A 93 -3.64 14.44 2.10
C GLY A 93 -2.26 15.07 2.31
N HIS A 94 -1.74 14.92 3.53
CA HIS A 94 -0.51 15.58 3.98
C HIS A 94 0.71 15.29 3.10
N ALA A 95 0.85 14.09 2.55
CA ALA A 95 1.99 13.73 1.71
C ALA A 95 2.04 14.57 0.43
N VAL A 96 0.88 14.83 -0.19
CA VAL A 96 0.80 15.68 -1.39
C VAL A 96 1.13 17.14 -1.04
N ALA A 97 0.61 17.63 0.09
CA ALA A 97 0.90 18.98 0.55
C ALA A 97 2.40 19.17 0.85
N HIS A 98 3.00 18.22 1.59
CA HIS A 98 4.44 18.21 1.89
C HIS A 98 5.27 18.21 0.62
N ALA A 99 5.00 17.32 -0.34
CA ALA A 99 5.75 17.25 -1.59
C ALA A 99 5.70 18.57 -2.38
N SER A 100 4.54 19.21 -2.46
CA SER A 100 4.39 20.49 -3.18
C SER A 100 5.15 21.66 -2.54
N GLN A 101 5.50 21.55 -1.26
CA GLN A 101 6.21 22.58 -0.50
C GLN A 101 7.71 22.29 -0.40
N ALA A 102 8.09 21.05 -0.15
CA ALA A 102 9.47 20.62 0.05
C ALA A 102 10.22 20.39 -1.27
N PHE A 103 9.52 19.96 -2.32
CA PHE A 103 10.11 19.60 -3.62
C PHE A 103 9.32 20.27 -4.77
N PRO A 104 9.20 21.60 -4.78
CA PRO A 104 8.27 22.30 -5.68
C PRO A 104 8.62 22.10 -7.16
N ASP A 105 9.91 22.03 -7.51
CA ASP A 105 10.37 21.92 -8.90
C ASP A 105 10.10 20.50 -9.45
N GLU A 106 10.46 19.47 -8.69
CA GLU A 106 10.21 18.07 -9.05
C GLU A 106 8.70 17.76 -9.06
N TYR A 107 7.96 18.35 -8.11
CA TYR A 107 6.51 18.22 -8.05
C TYR A 107 5.85 18.85 -9.28
N ASP A 108 6.17 20.10 -9.61
CA ASP A 108 5.60 20.76 -10.78
C ASP A 108 6.06 20.11 -12.10
N ALA A 109 7.27 19.55 -12.18
CA ALA A 109 7.74 18.80 -13.36
C ALA A 109 6.85 17.59 -13.69
N VAL A 110 6.34 16.91 -12.67
CA VAL A 110 5.53 15.71 -12.82
C VAL A 110 4.03 16.03 -12.92
N PHE A 111 3.54 16.92 -12.07
CA PHE A 111 2.11 17.20 -11.92
C PHE A 111 1.63 18.41 -12.73
N ARG A 112 2.53 19.26 -13.23
CA ARG A 112 2.21 20.47 -14.02
C ARG A 112 3.17 20.67 -15.21
N PRO A 113 3.31 19.68 -16.10
CA PRO A 113 4.32 19.73 -17.17
C PRO A 113 4.16 20.92 -18.14
N ASP A 114 2.95 21.46 -18.29
CA ASP A 114 2.68 22.60 -19.17
C ASP A 114 3.23 23.93 -18.64
N ARG A 115 3.47 24.03 -17.33
CA ARG A 115 4.00 25.26 -16.71
C ARG A 115 5.47 25.47 -17.03
N GLN A 116 6.22 24.37 -17.16
CA GLN A 116 7.65 24.41 -17.50
C GLN A 116 7.88 24.77 -18.99
N ARG A 117 6.98 24.38 -19.90
CA ARG A 117 7.10 24.68 -21.34
C ARG A 117 6.92 26.15 -21.72
N ARG A 118 6.37 26.98 -20.82
CA ARG A 118 6.14 28.41 -21.08
C ARG A 118 7.25 29.32 -20.54
N ALA A 119 8.21 28.76 -19.79
CA ALA A 119 9.31 29.49 -19.17
C ALA A 119 10.66 29.29 -19.88
N ALA A 120 10.69 28.49 -20.96
CA ALA A 120 11.84 28.24 -21.84
C ALA A 120 11.59 28.86 -23.21
#